data_AF-A0A925MPF2-F1
#
_entry.id   AF-A0A925MPF2-F1
#
_cell.length_a   1.000
_cell.length_b   1.000
_cell.length_c   1.000
_cell.angle_alpha   90.00
_cell.angle_beta   90.00
_cell.angle_gamma   90.00
#
_symmetry.space_group_name_H-M   'P 1'
#
loop_
_entity.id
_entity.type
_entity.pdbx_description
1 polymer ?
#
loop_
_entity_poly.entity_id
_entity_poly.type
_entity_poly.pdbx_seq_one_letter_code
_entity_poly.pdbx_strand_id
1 'polypeptide(L)'
;MTSNFSRNEELVARSCLADPDLLAQAILDKRWSDVAATVAFAEADAPVDLASTDPGLYREIRENITRFYLRGGGSLNLQKLRALSNSPPSSHPSPSSHSPPSSLITDH
;
A
#
# COMPACT_ATOMS: atom_id res chain seq x y z
N MET A 1 -15.72 8.84 4.62
CA MET A 1 -14.66 9.41 3.76
C MET A 1 -14.69 8.62 2.46
N THR A 2 -15.10 9.21 1.35
CA THR A 2 -15.15 8.52 0.05
C THR A 2 -13.73 8.48 -0.50
N SER A 3 -13.00 7.40 -0.27
CA SER A 3 -11.69 7.19 -0.89
C SER A 3 -11.90 7.09 -2.40
N ASN A 4 -11.44 8.10 -3.15
CA ASN A 4 -11.59 8.14 -4.61
C ASN A 4 -10.50 7.27 -5.24
N PHE A 5 -10.77 5.98 -5.39
CA PHE A 5 -9.86 5.04 -6.06
C PHE A 5 -9.85 5.31 -7.55
N SER A 6 -8.67 5.23 -8.18
CA SER A 6 -8.63 5.05 -9.62
C SER A 6 -9.28 3.70 -9.98
N ARG A 7 -9.86 3.61 -11.19
CA ARG A 7 -10.49 2.36 -11.64
C ARG A 7 -9.54 1.17 -11.63
N ASN A 8 -8.25 1.40 -11.86
CA ASN A 8 -7.24 0.35 -11.79
C ASN A 8 -7.00 -0.12 -10.35
N GLU A 9 -6.89 0.79 -9.39
CA GLU A 9 -6.73 0.44 -7.97
C GLU A 9 -7.93 -0.34 -7.44
N GLU A 10 -9.15 0.06 -7.84
CA GLU A 10 -10.37 -0.65 -7.46
C GLU A 10 -10.35 -2.10 -7.98
N LEU A 11 -10.00 -2.29 -9.26
CA LEU A 11 -9.93 -3.63 -9.85
C LEU A 11 -8.89 -4.50 -9.15
N VAL A 12 -7.69 -3.98 -8.92
CA VAL A 12 -6.63 -4.71 -8.21
C VAL A 12 -7.05 -5.07 -6.79
N ALA A 13 -7.60 -4.10 -6.04
CA ALA A 13 -8.06 -4.32 -4.67
C ALA A 13 -9.15 -5.40 -4.61
N ARG A 14 -10.12 -5.35 -5.52
CA ARG A 14 -11.20 -6.34 -5.61
C ARG A 14 -10.67 -7.73 -5.95
N SER A 15 -9.73 -7.83 -6.89
CA SER A 15 -9.08 -9.10 -7.22
C SER A 15 -8.30 -9.68 -6.03
N CYS A 16 -7.52 -8.86 -5.32
CA CYS A 16 -6.76 -9.30 -4.14
C CYS A 16 -7.65 -9.66 -2.93
N LEU A 17 -8.84 -9.05 -2.80
CA LEU A 17 -9.82 -9.43 -1.78
C LEU A 17 -10.54 -10.74 -2.13
N ALA A 18 -10.84 -10.96 -3.41
CA ALA A 18 -11.49 -12.18 -3.87
C ALA A 18 -10.54 -13.38 -3.83
N ASP A 19 -9.27 -13.17 -4.20
CA ASP A 19 -8.25 -14.21 -4.23
C ASP A 19 -7.09 -13.88 -3.26
N PRO A 20 -6.98 -14.61 -2.13
CA PRO A 20 -5.94 -14.40 -1.14
C PRO A 20 -4.53 -14.72 -1.66
N ASP A 21 -4.38 -15.60 -2.65
CA ASP A 21 -3.08 -15.95 -3.23
C ASP A 21 -2.52 -14.77 -4.03
N LEU A 22 -3.38 -13.99 -4.69
CA LEU A 22 -2.97 -12.76 -5.38
C LEU A 22 -2.46 -11.70 -4.40
N LEU A 23 -3.08 -11.58 -3.23
CA LEU A 23 -2.60 -10.68 -2.18
C LEU A 23 -1.25 -11.16 -1.63
N ALA A 24 -1.10 -12.46 -1.37
CA ALA A 24 0.16 -13.03 -0.91
C ALA A 24 1.28 -12.78 -1.95
N GLN A 25 0.98 -12.99 -3.22
CA GLN A 25 1.91 -12.73 -4.32
C GLN A 25 2.29 -11.25 -4.40
N ALA A 26 1.33 -10.33 -4.28
CA ALA A 26 1.61 -8.89 -4.26
C ALA A 26 2.55 -8.48 -3.12
N ILE A 27 2.41 -9.11 -1.95
CA ILE A 27 3.33 -8.92 -0.81
C ILE A 27 4.72 -9.47 -1.13
N LEU A 28 4.82 -10.68 -1.70
CA LEU A 28 6.09 -11.29 -2.09
C LEU A 28 6.84 -10.47 -3.15
N ASP A 29 6.12 -9.96 -4.14
CA ASP A 29 6.65 -9.13 -5.22
C ASP A 29 6.94 -7.69 -4.77
N LYS A 30 6.64 -7.35 -3.51
CA LYS A 30 6.79 -5.99 -2.96
C LYS A 30 6.00 -4.94 -3.74
N ARG A 31 4.86 -5.32 -4.30
CA ARG A 31 3.92 -4.42 -4.97
C ARG A 31 3.12 -3.64 -3.93
N TRP A 32 3.80 -2.78 -3.19
CA TRP A 32 3.23 -2.06 -2.05
C TRP A 32 2.07 -1.14 -2.42
N SER A 33 2.04 -0.63 -3.66
CA SER A 33 0.89 0.10 -4.21
C SER A 33 -0.39 -0.74 -4.20
N ASP A 34 -0.29 -2.00 -4.63
CA ASP A 34 -1.42 -2.90 -4.82
C ASP A 34 -1.92 -3.40 -3.46
N VAL A 35 -1.00 -3.69 -2.55
CA VAL A 35 -1.30 -4.03 -1.16
C VAL A 35 -1.96 -2.84 -0.45
N ALA A 36 -1.44 -1.62 -0.65
CA ALA A 36 -2.03 -0.41 -0.08
C ALA A 36 -3.44 -0.14 -0.64
N ALA A 37 -3.66 -0.33 -1.95
CA ALA A 37 -4.97 -0.20 -2.56
C ALA A 37 -5.97 -1.20 -1.97
N THR A 38 -5.55 -2.46 -1.79
CA THR A 38 -6.36 -3.52 -1.19
C THR A 38 -6.76 -3.17 0.25
N VAL A 39 -5.79 -2.75 1.09
CA VAL A 39 -6.06 -2.36 2.48
C VAL A 39 -6.96 -1.14 2.54
N ALA A 40 -6.69 -0.12 1.74
CA ALA A 40 -7.51 1.08 1.70
C ALA A 40 -8.95 0.79 1.26
N PHE A 41 -9.14 -0.13 0.31
CA PHE A 41 -10.46 -0.54 -0.14
C PHE A 41 -11.21 -1.31 0.96
N ALA A 42 -10.51 -2.23 1.66
CA ALA A 42 -11.07 -2.94 2.80
C ALA A 42 -11.49 -1.99 3.93
N GLU A 43 -10.70 -0.95 4.21
CA GLU A 43 -11.03 0.10 5.20
C GLU A 43 -12.21 0.99 4.76
N ALA A 44 -12.36 1.24 3.46
CA ALA A 44 -13.47 2.01 2.91
C ALA A 44 -14.81 1.26 2.94
N ASP A 45 -14.75 -0.07 3.04
CA ASP A 45 -15.89 -1.00 3.00
C ASP A 45 -16.65 -1.00 1.66
N ALA A 46 -17.59 -1.93 1.50
CA ALA A 46 -18.43 -2.04 0.31
C ALA A 46 -19.33 -0.78 0.13
N PRO A 47 -19.42 -0.22 -1.08
CA PRO A 47 -20.30 0.92 -1.36
C PRO A 47 -21.76 0.63 -1.00
N VAL A 48 -22.38 1.45 -0.15
CA VAL A 48 -23.76 1.23 0.32
C VAL A 48 -24.78 1.29 -0.82
N ASP A 49 -24.57 2.11 -1.84
CA ASP A 49 -25.45 2.17 -3.01
C ASP A 49 -25.60 0.81 -3.70
N LEU A 50 -24.54 -0.02 -3.68
CA LEU A 50 -24.60 -1.38 -4.22
C LEU A 50 -25.63 -2.24 -3.49
N ALA A 51 -25.91 -2.00 -2.20
CA ALA A 51 -26.93 -2.77 -1.49
C ALA A 51 -28.32 -2.63 -2.13
N SER A 52 -28.58 -1.52 -2.84
CA SER A 52 -29.84 -1.28 -3.55
C SER A 52 -29.74 -1.60 -5.04
N THR A 53 -28.63 -1.28 -5.70
CA THR A 53 -28.48 -1.45 -7.16
C THR A 53 -28.02 -2.86 -7.56
N ASP A 54 -27.20 -3.50 -6.74
CA ASP A 54 -26.69 -4.87 -6.95
C ASP A 54 -26.36 -5.54 -5.60
N PRO A 55 -27.39 -6.07 -4.90
CA PRO A 55 -27.22 -6.66 -3.58
C PRO A 55 -26.35 -7.93 -3.59
N GLY A 56 -26.24 -8.61 -4.74
CA GLY A 56 -25.37 -9.77 -4.89
C GLY A 56 -23.91 -9.35 -4.79
N LEU A 57 -23.54 -8.34 -5.58
CA LEU A 57 -22.20 -7.78 -5.57
C LEU A 57 -21.83 -7.16 -4.21
N TYR A 58 -22.77 -6.45 -3.57
CA TYR A 58 -22.54 -5.90 -2.24
C TYR A 58 -22.18 -6.99 -1.21
N ARG A 59 -22.93 -8.10 -1.21
CA ARG A 59 -22.69 -9.23 -0.30
C ARG A 59 -21.34 -9.89 -0.56
N GLU A 60 -21.00 -10.11 -1.83
CA GLU A 60 -19.72 -10.71 -2.23
C GLU A 60 -18.54 -9.86 -1.74
N ILE A 61 -18.58 -8.55 -1.98
CA ILE A 61 -17.52 -7.64 -1.52
C ILE A 61 -17.39 -7.68 0.00
N ARG A 62 -18.51 -7.60 0.72
CA ARG A 62 -18.52 -7.66 2.19
C ARG A 62 -17.96 -8.97 2.72
N GLU A 63 -18.28 -10.09 2.08
CA GLU A 63 -17.75 -11.39 2.46
C GLU A 63 -16.23 -11.46 2.25
N ASN A 64 -15.74 -10.96 1.11
CA ASN A 64 -14.31 -10.92 0.81
C ASN A 64 -13.54 -10.02 1.80
N ILE A 65 -14.07 -8.84 2.13
CA ILE A 65 -13.52 -7.96 3.17
C ILE A 65 -13.48 -8.67 4.53
N THR A 66 -14.55 -9.37 4.89
CA THR A 66 -14.62 -10.13 6.15
C THR A 66 -13.54 -11.20 6.19
N ARG A 67 -13.38 -11.98 5.11
CA ARG A 67 -12.33 -13.00 4.98
C ARG A 67 -10.93 -12.40 5.06
N PHE A 68 -10.71 -11.23 4.45
CA PHE A 68 -9.45 -10.51 4.54
C PHE A 68 -9.07 -10.18 5.99
N TYR A 69 -10.00 -9.64 6.78
CA TYR A 69 -9.75 -9.35 8.19
C TYR A 69 -9.56 -10.61 9.03
N LEU A 70 -10.35 -11.67 8.79
CA LEU A 70 -10.21 -12.96 9.49
C LEU A 70 -8.83 -13.61 9.25
N ARG A 71 -8.20 -13.35 8.11
CA ARG A 71 -6.85 -13.82 7.78
C ARG A 71 -5.74 -12.92 8.31
N GLY A 72 -6.07 -11.91 9.12
CA GLY A 72 -5.10 -11.00 9.73
C GLY A 72 -4.77 -9.77 8.89
N GLY A 73 -5.52 -9.50 7.81
CA GLY A 73 -5.36 -8.30 6.97
C GLY A 73 -5.43 -6.98 7.73
N GLY A 74 -6.12 -6.95 8.88
CA GLY A 74 -6.16 -5.80 9.79
C GLY A 74 -4.83 -5.48 10.49
N SER A 75 -3.83 -6.35 10.40
CA SER A 75 -2.48 -6.09 10.91
C SER A 75 -1.64 -5.24 9.94
N LEU A 76 -2.10 -5.07 8.70
CA LEU A 76 -1.39 -4.28 7.69
C LEU A 76 -1.59 -2.78 7.96
N ASN A 77 -0.48 -2.04 8.05
CA ASN A 77 -0.53 -0.61 8.30
C ASN A 77 -0.52 0.16 6.98
N LEU A 78 -1.65 0.76 6.62
CA LEU A 78 -1.83 1.48 5.36
C LEU A 78 -0.82 2.63 5.18
N GLN A 79 -0.53 3.39 6.24
CA GLN A 79 0.41 4.51 6.18
C GLN A 79 1.83 4.03 5.84
N LYS A 80 2.28 2.92 6.44
CA LYS A 80 3.57 2.31 6.12
C LYS A 80 3.62 1.77 4.70
N LEU A 81 2.54 1.12 4.23
CA LEU A 81 2.47 0.60 2.86
C LEU A 81 2.58 1.72 1.81
N ARG A 82 1.89 2.85 2.04
CA ARG A 82 2.00 4.06 1.19
C ARG A 82 3.39 4.70 1.23
N ALA A 83 4.07 4.66 2.38
CA ALA A 83 5.45 5.13 2.46
C ALA A 83 6.40 4.22 1.66
N LEU A 84 6.18 2.90 1.70
CA LEU A 84 6.98 1.93 0.95
C LEU A 84 6.72 2.01 -0.56
N SER A 85 5.51 2.34 -1.00
CA SER A 85 5.21 2.54 -2.43
C SER A 85 5.88 3.79 -3.01
N ASN A 86 6.07 4.82 -2.16
CA ASN A 86 6.62 6.11 -2.58
C ASN A 86 8.13 6.23 -2.36
N SER A 87 8.76 5.26 -1.67
CA SER A 87 10.20 5.29 -1.45
C SER A 87 10.92 4.87 -2.73
N PRO A 88 11.81 5.71 -3.30
CA PRO A 88 12.74 5.26 -4.33
C PRO A 88 13.65 4.15 -3.75
N PRO A 89 14.18 3.24 -4.58
CA PRO A 89 15.18 2.27 -4.14
C PRO A 89 16.39 3.05 -3.62
N SER A 90 16.59 3.00 -2.31
CA SER A 90 17.78 3.44 -1.55
C SER A 90 18.88 4.10 -2.39
N SER A 91 18.82 5.42 -2.54
CA SER A 91 20.04 6.19 -2.83
C SER A 91 20.86 6.23 -1.54
N HIS A 92 21.81 5.30 -1.43
CA HIS A 92 22.92 5.46 -0.49
C HIS A 92 23.55 6.83 -0.74
N PRO A 93 23.65 7.74 0.24
CA PRO A 93 24.62 8.83 0.12
C PRO A 93 25.99 8.16 0.12
N SER A 94 26.67 8.17 -1.03
CA SER A 94 28.09 7.84 -1.10
C SER A 94 28.82 8.70 -0.06
N PRO A 95 29.71 8.13 0.79
CA PRO A 95 30.53 8.95 1.66
C PRO A 95 31.51 9.73 0.78
N SER A 96 31.17 10.97 0.44
CA SER A 96 32.08 11.89 -0.22
C SER A 96 33.27 12.14 0.70
N SER A 97 34.40 11.58 0.28
CA SER A 97 35.78 11.81 0.71
C SER A 97 35.98 12.96 1.69
N HIS A 98 36.43 12.57 2.89
CA HIS A 98 37.27 13.38 3.76
C HIS A 98 38.31 14.15 2.92
N SER A 99 38.22 15.47 2.90
CA SER A 99 39.35 16.35 2.55
C SER A 99 39.62 17.24 3.77
N PRO A 100 40.80 17.15 4.40
CA PRO A 100 41.15 18.06 5.48
C PRO A 100 41.50 19.45 4.89
N PRO A 101 41.03 20.57 5.46
CA PRO A 101 41.63 21.85 5.16
C PRO A 101 43.04 21.88 5.76
N SER A 102 44.03 22.03 4.87
CA SER A 102 45.42 22.23 5.22
C SER A 102 45.60 23.46 6.11
N SER A 103 46.38 23.30 7.16
CA SER A 103 46.81 24.35 8.08
C SER A 103 47.35 25.57 7.33
N LEU A 104 46.81 26.77 7.60
CA LEU A 104 47.49 28.02 7.32
C LEU A 104 47.93 28.62 8.67
N ILE A 105 49.16 28.29 9.05
CA ILE A 105 49.93 29.08 10.02
C ILE A 105 50.48 30.26 9.23
N THR A 106 50.17 31.48 9.65
CA THR A 106 50.89 32.68 9.23
C THR A 106 51.28 33.43 10.48
N ASP A 107 52.55 33.26 10.84
CA ASP A 107 53.32 34.08 11.76
C ASP A 107 54.30 34.86 10.88
N HIS A 108 54.15 36.17 10.81
CA HIS A 108 55.23 37.15 10.61
C HIS A 108 54.74 38.59 10.72
#